data_AF-A0A7J4EUQ1-F1
#
_entry.id   AF-A0A7J4EUQ1-F1
#
_cell.length_a   1.000
_cell.length_b   1.000
_cell.length_c   1.000
_cell.angle_alpha   90.00
_cell.angle_beta   90.00
_cell.angle_gamma   90.00
#
_symmetry.space_group_name_H-M   'P 1'
#
loop_
_entity.id
_entity.type
_entity.pdbx_description
1 polymer ?
#
loop_
_entity_poly.entity_id
_entity_poly.type
_entity_poly.pdbx_seq_one_letter_code
_entity_poly.pdbx_strand_id
1 'polypeptide(L)'
;MSGANDFWYIEISGLADGIYEFRVYADGTVSETRRIRVDTQPPQITVLVYEAGEDWINWTWENPEDFDYIEVYLDGEPKQITENNFFNATNIESGNHTLKLVVYDEGGNEVSLTFYASAKPQPIEILTIEEVMVKRDTLEVYEEDKWVLVEYETIVEKVTVIFREGNETGYRIKHRVKVLETNATGYSFWIIVNVTKDIVYSTDKMILPKDVVVIEREPVVGLEIPDPKKGDEAELDVIILTGVEENKFMKGVEITHVITRKGSTEEVKMDIKESIYEKTATSISFEGEKVTEKTEVTVTPQPRFPVTRIILLVAGVFSAVVIYIALKKRT
;
A
#
# COMPACT_ATOMS: atom_id res chain seq x y z
N MET A 1 -10.84 -55.42 -10.57
CA MET A 1 -11.71 -54.92 -11.66
C MET A 1 -13.12 -55.34 -11.31
N SER A 2 -14.05 -54.39 -11.35
CA SER A 2 -15.40 -54.52 -10.81
C SER A 2 -16.38 -53.84 -11.77
N GLY A 3 -17.64 -54.28 -11.84
CA GLY A 3 -18.58 -53.75 -12.81
C GLY A 3 -19.80 -54.62 -13.03
N ALA A 4 -20.73 -54.12 -13.85
CA ALA A 4 -21.89 -54.84 -14.34
C ALA A 4 -22.40 -54.18 -15.64
N ASN A 5 -22.97 -54.99 -16.53
CA ASN A 5 -23.44 -54.56 -17.86
C ASN A 5 -22.33 -53.80 -18.62
N ASP A 6 -22.60 -52.60 -19.11
CA ASP A 6 -21.68 -51.79 -19.91
C ASP A 6 -20.63 -51.03 -19.07
N PHE A 7 -20.72 -51.07 -17.74
CA PHE A 7 -19.88 -50.27 -16.83
C PHE A 7 -18.89 -51.13 -16.07
N TRP A 8 -17.60 -50.98 -16.40
CA TRP A 8 -16.47 -51.67 -15.79
C TRP A 8 -15.42 -50.67 -15.32
N TYR A 9 -14.92 -50.85 -14.10
CA TYR A 9 -13.91 -49.99 -13.50
C TYR A 9 -12.80 -50.80 -12.83
N ILE A 10 -11.68 -50.13 -12.61
CA ILE A 10 -10.57 -50.61 -11.79
C ILE A 10 -10.08 -49.43 -10.96
N GLU A 11 -10.10 -49.60 -9.64
CA GLU A 11 -9.66 -48.58 -8.69
C GLU A 11 -8.13 -48.62 -8.60
N ILE A 12 -7.48 -47.47 -8.81
CA ILE A 12 -6.05 -47.29 -8.55
C ILE A 12 -5.90 -46.44 -7.30
N SER A 13 -5.06 -46.86 -6.35
CA SER A 13 -4.72 -46.08 -5.17
C SER A 13 -3.21 -46.13 -4.93
N GLY A 14 -2.68 -45.17 -4.16
CA GLY A 14 -1.24 -45.04 -3.91
C GLY A 14 -0.42 -44.62 -5.14
N LEU A 15 -1.02 -43.88 -6.08
CA LEU A 15 -0.28 -43.18 -7.13
C LEU A 15 0.46 -41.98 -6.51
N ALA A 16 1.61 -41.63 -7.10
CA ALA A 16 2.37 -40.44 -6.75
C ALA A 16 2.17 -39.37 -7.83
N ASP A 17 2.37 -38.09 -7.47
CA ASP A 17 2.01 -36.97 -8.34
C ASP A 17 2.65 -37.03 -9.73
N GLY A 18 1.95 -36.50 -10.72
CA GLY A 18 2.39 -36.36 -12.10
C GLY A 18 1.39 -36.84 -13.15
N ILE A 19 1.79 -36.73 -14.42
CA ILE A 19 0.96 -37.06 -15.57
C ILE A 19 1.07 -38.56 -15.89
N TYR A 20 -0.08 -39.21 -15.95
CA TYR A 20 -0.24 -40.62 -16.30
C TYR A 20 -0.98 -40.78 -17.63
N GLU A 21 -0.51 -41.72 -18.47
CA GLU A 21 -1.19 -42.15 -19.69
C GLU A 21 -1.80 -43.55 -19.50
N PHE A 22 -3.06 -43.71 -19.89
CA PHE A 22 -3.78 -44.99 -19.81
C PHE A 22 -4.50 -45.34 -21.12
N ARG A 23 -4.73 -46.64 -21.31
CA ARG A 23 -5.54 -47.24 -22.39
C ARG A 23 -6.36 -48.38 -21.82
N VAL A 24 -7.57 -48.54 -22.32
CA VAL A 24 -8.46 -49.68 -22.00
C VAL A 24 -8.29 -50.73 -23.10
N TYR A 25 -8.25 -52.00 -22.71
CA TYR A 25 -8.15 -53.14 -23.63
C TYR A 25 -9.38 -54.02 -23.43
N ALA A 26 -10.10 -54.33 -24.51
CA ALA A 26 -11.31 -55.14 -24.50
C ALA A 26 -11.45 -55.91 -25.82
N ASP A 27 -11.69 -57.22 -25.74
CA ASP A 27 -11.88 -58.15 -26.86
C ASP A 27 -10.94 -57.90 -28.07
N GLY A 28 -9.63 -57.96 -27.81
CA GLY A 28 -8.57 -57.72 -28.81
C GLY A 28 -8.39 -56.25 -29.26
N THR A 29 -9.31 -55.36 -28.90
CA THR A 29 -9.30 -53.93 -29.26
C THR A 29 -8.65 -53.10 -28.14
N VAL A 30 -8.07 -51.96 -28.50
CA VAL A 30 -7.46 -50.99 -27.58
C VAL A 30 -8.06 -49.59 -27.78
N SER A 31 -8.29 -48.86 -26.69
CA SER A 31 -8.74 -47.47 -26.75
C SER A 31 -7.63 -46.52 -27.22
N GLU A 32 -8.04 -45.29 -27.56
CA GLU A 32 -7.12 -44.15 -27.61
C GLU A 32 -6.39 -43.95 -26.27
N THR A 33 -5.26 -43.23 -26.32
CA THR A 33 -4.50 -42.88 -25.11
C THR A 33 -5.18 -41.72 -24.42
N ARG A 34 -5.56 -41.89 -23.15
CA ARG A 34 -6.06 -40.81 -22.30
C ARG A 34 -5.00 -40.40 -21.28
N ARG A 35 -5.04 -39.14 -20.86
CA ARG A 35 -4.19 -38.58 -19.81
C ARG A 35 -5.00 -38.26 -18.57
N ILE A 36 -4.33 -38.30 -17.42
CA ILE A 36 -4.80 -37.76 -16.15
C ILE A 36 -3.59 -37.17 -15.42
N ARG A 37 -3.74 -35.95 -14.87
CA ARG A 37 -2.84 -35.40 -13.85
C ARG A 37 -3.31 -35.99 -12.52
N VAL A 38 -2.42 -36.67 -11.80
CA VAL A 38 -2.62 -36.93 -10.37
C VAL A 38 -1.83 -35.84 -9.66
N ASP A 39 -2.51 -35.09 -8.82
CA ASP A 39 -1.87 -34.12 -7.93
C ASP A 39 -2.47 -34.22 -6.54
N THR A 40 -1.64 -33.99 -5.52
CA THR A 40 -2.00 -34.09 -4.10
C THR A 40 -1.33 -33.01 -3.24
N GLN A 41 -0.66 -32.05 -3.87
CA GLN A 41 0.05 -30.97 -3.20
C GLN A 41 -0.75 -29.66 -3.32
N PRO A 42 -1.15 -29.01 -2.22
CA PRO A 42 -1.86 -27.73 -2.29
C PRO A 42 -1.05 -26.62 -2.97
N PRO A 43 -1.71 -25.69 -3.69
CA PRO A 43 -1.06 -24.55 -4.33
C PRO A 43 -0.24 -23.70 -3.35
N GLN A 44 0.82 -23.06 -3.83
CA GLN A 44 1.72 -22.24 -3.01
C GLN A 44 1.76 -20.79 -3.49
N ILE A 45 1.19 -19.85 -2.72
CA ILE A 45 1.42 -18.41 -2.93
C ILE A 45 2.75 -18.00 -2.26
N THR A 46 3.64 -17.41 -3.04
CA THR A 46 5.01 -17.05 -2.67
C THR A 46 5.16 -15.62 -2.15
N VAL A 47 4.40 -14.68 -2.72
CA VAL A 47 4.50 -13.24 -2.44
C VAL A 47 3.11 -12.65 -2.23
N LEU A 48 2.99 -11.78 -1.24
CA LEU A 48 1.90 -10.81 -1.11
C LEU A 48 2.51 -9.47 -0.69
N VAL A 49 2.17 -8.39 -1.41
CA VAL A 49 2.39 -7.02 -0.96
C VAL A 49 1.06 -6.26 -1.00
N TYR A 50 0.98 -5.15 -0.27
CA TYR A 50 -0.19 -4.27 -0.31
C TYR A 50 0.20 -2.80 -0.32
N GLU A 51 -0.64 -2.00 -0.94
CA GLU A 51 -0.64 -0.54 -0.83
C GLU A 51 -2.01 -0.09 -0.31
N ALA A 52 -2.04 1.02 0.42
CA ALA A 52 -3.24 1.51 1.10
C ALA A 52 -3.35 3.03 1.04
N GLY A 53 -4.55 3.51 0.69
CA GLY A 53 -5.01 4.87 0.92
C GLY A 53 -5.89 4.95 2.16
N GLU A 54 -6.67 6.02 2.25
CA GLU A 54 -7.58 6.28 3.38
C GLU A 54 -8.85 5.42 3.34
N ASP A 55 -9.40 5.19 2.15
CA ASP A 55 -10.65 4.44 1.90
C ASP A 55 -10.44 3.19 1.02
N TRP A 56 -9.18 2.80 0.77
CA TRP A 56 -8.83 1.67 -0.09
C TRP A 56 -7.57 0.91 0.34
N ILE A 57 -7.53 -0.39 0.02
CA ILE A 57 -6.33 -1.23 0.06
C ILE A 57 -6.29 -2.07 -1.23
N ASN A 58 -5.15 -2.04 -1.91
CA ASN A 58 -4.85 -2.89 -3.05
C ASN A 58 -3.80 -3.93 -2.65
N TRP A 59 -4.17 -5.20 -2.69
CA TRP A 59 -3.27 -6.33 -2.47
C TRP A 59 -2.87 -6.93 -3.81
N THR A 60 -1.59 -7.27 -3.97
CA THR A 60 -1.06 -7.97 -5.15
C THR A 60 -0.21 -9.16 -4.72
N TRP A 61 -0.30 -10.26 -5.47
CA TRP A 61 0.37 -11.51 -5.15
C TRP A 61 0.93 -12.20 -6.41
N GLU A 62 1.59 -13.34 -6.20
CA GLU A 62 2.02 -14.27 -7.25
C GLU A 62 1.11 -15.50 -7.24
N ASN A 63 0.57 -15.88 -8.40
CA ASN A 63 -0.17 -17.13 -8.58
C ASN A 63 0.82 -18.31 -8.77
N PRO A 64 0.49 -19.52 -8.31
CA PRO A 64 1.33 -20.72 -8.52
C PRO A 64 1.38 -21.18 -10.00
N GLU A 65 2.28 -22.10 -10.33
CA GLU A 65 2.48 -22.62 -11.70
C GLU A 65 1.25 -23.39 -12.24
N ASP A 66 0.47 -24.00 -11.34
CA ASP A 66 -0.69 -24.84 -11.58
C ASP A 66 -2.02 -24.22 -11.11
N PHE A 67 -2.05 -22.90 -11.05
CA PHE A 67 -3.19 -22.10 -10.64
C PHE A 67 -4.47 -22.32 -11.47
N ASP A 68 -5.62 -22.43 -10.79
CA ASP A 68 -6.97 -22.41 -11.38
C ASP A 68 -7.71 -21.10 -11.02
N TYR A 69 -8.10 -20.90 -9.75
CA TYR A 69 -8.77 -19.66 -9.30
C TYR A 69 -8.55 -19.34 -7.80
N ILE A 70 -8.93 -18.13 -7.39
CA ILE A 70 -8.96 -17.70 -5.97
C ILE A 70 -10.37 -17.24 -5.58
N GLU A 71 -10.86 -17.73 -4.45
CA GLU A 71 -11.95 -17.10 -3.71
C GLU A 71 -11.39 -16.03 -2.76
N VAL A 72 -11.86 -14.80 -2.90
CA VAL A 72 -11.41 -13.63 -2.13
C VAL A 72 -12.46 -13.25 -1.09
N TYR A 73 -12.03 -13.22 0.18
CA TYR A 73 -12.82 -12.77 1.32
C TYR A 73 -12.14 -11.57 1.98
N LEU A 74 -12.94 -10.57 2.35
CA LEU A 74 -12.48 -9.39 3.10
C LEU A 74 -13.34 -9.25 4.36
N ASP A 75 -12.70 -9.28 5.51
CA ASP A 75 -13.31 -9.24 6.85
C ASP A 75 -14.32 -10.37 7.11
N GLY A 76 -14.00 -11.54 6.55
CA GLY A 76 -14.82 -12.76 6.59
C GLY A 76 -15.89 -12.82 5.51
N GLU A 77 -16.27 -11.69 4.91
CA GLU A 77 -17.30 -11.62 3.88
C GLU A 77 -16.75 -11.95 2.48
N PRO A 78 -17.38 -12.84 1.70
CA PRO A 78 -16.96 -13.16 0.33
C PRO A 78 -17.13 -11.93 -0.58
N LYS A 79 -16.14 -11.68 -1.45
CA LYS A 79 -16.12 -10.52 -2.36
C LYS A 79 -16.13 -10.92 -3.84
N GLN A 80 -15.26 -11.83 -4.25
CA GLN A 80 -15.18 -12.29 -5.65
C GLN A 80 -14.53 -13.67 -5.77
N ILE A 81 -14.74 -14.32 -6.91
CA ILE A 81 -13.88 -15.39 -7.42
C ILE A 81 -13.06 -14.76 -8.56
N THR A 82 -11.76 -15.04 -8.65
CA THR A 82 -10.91 -14.42 -9.68
C THR A 82 -9.72 -15.27 -10.11
N GLU A 83 -9.34 -15.11 -11.38
CA GLU A 83 -8.08 -15.60 -11.96
C GLU A 83 -6.95 -14.56 -11.84
N ASN A 84 -7.27 -13.31 -11.46
CA ASN A 84 -6.29 -12.22 -11.35
C ASN A 84 -5.34 -12.40 -10.15
N ASN A 85 -4.16 -11.80 -10.24
CA ASN A 85 -3.16 -11.81 -9.17
C ASN A 85 -3.27 -10.59 -8.21
N PHE A 86 -4.45 -9.97 -8.11
CA PHE A 86 -4.69 -8.80 -7.27
C PHE A 86 -6.14 -8.65 -6.82
N PHE A 87 -6.35 -7.89 -5.74
CA PHE A 87 -7.66 -7.43 -5.28
C PHE A 87 -7.56 -6.01 -4.72
N ASN A 88 -8.42 -5.11 -5.21
CA ASN A 88 -8.52 -3.73 -4.73
C ASN A 88 -9.86 -3.52 -4.03
N ALA A 89 -9.83 -3.35 -2.70
CA ALA A 89 -10.99 -2.92 -1.92
C ALA A 89 -11.01 -1.40 -1.87
N THR A 90 -12.18 -0.79 -2.16
CA THR A 90 -12.40 0.67 -2.12
C THR A 90 -13.69 0.97 -1.38
N ASN A 91 -13.86 2.21 -0.89
CA ASN A 91 -14.96 2.61 -0.01
C ASN A 91 -15.00 1.80 1.29
N ILE A 92 -13.84 1.37 1.79
CA ILE A 92 -13.70 0.73 3.10
C ILE A 92 -13.45 1.78 4.19
N GLU A 93 -13.67 1.40 5.45
CA GLU A 93 -13.35 2.26 6.59
C GLU A 93 -11.82 2.32 6.80
N SER A 94 -11.32 3.30 7.55
CA SER A 94 -9.92 3.29 7.96
C SER A 94 -9.66 2.28 9.08
N GLY A 95 -8.44 1.74 9.16
CA GLY A 95 -8.05 0.79 10.21
C GLY A 95 -7.69 -0.59 9.67
N ASN A 96 -7.76 -1.61 10.53
CA ASN A 96 -7.25 -2.96 10.22
C ASN A 96 -8.28 -3.82 9.48
N HIS A 97 -7.87 -4.35 8.34
CA HIS A 97 -8.64 -5.28 7.52
C HIS A 97 -7.95 -6.65 7.41
N THR A 98 -8.76 -7.67 7.16
CA THR A 98 -8.33 -9.05 6.97
C THR A 98 -8.69 -9.55 5.59
N LEU A 99 -7.67 -9.82 4.76
CA LEU A 99 -7.83 -10.50 3.48
C LEU A 99 -7.63 -12.00 3.71
N LYS A 100 -8.66 -12.81 3.47
CA LYS A 100 -8.53 -14.27 3.38
C LYS A 100 -8.65 -14.69 1.92
N LEU A 101 -7.66 -15.42 1.44
CA LEU A 101 -7.69 -16.09 0.15
C LEU A 101 -7.97 -17.59 0.35
N VAL A 102 -8.71 -18.20 -0.57
CA VAL A 102 -8.72 -19.66 -0.78
C VAL A 102 -8.30 -19.89 -2.24
N VAL A 103 -7.18 -20.57 -2.43
CA VAL A 103 -6.50 -20.72 -3.72
C VAL A 103 -6.66 -22.17 -4.18
N TYR A 104 -7.08 -22.35 -5.43
CA TYR A 104 -7.31 -23.65 -6.06
C TYR A 104 -6.30 -23.90 -7.19
N ASP A 105 -5.92 -25.16 -7.38
CA ASP A 105 -5.07 -25.63 -8.47
C ASP A 105 -5.84 -26.47 -9.52
N GLU A 106 -5.23 -26.73 -10.68
CA GLU A 106 -5.76 -27.61 -11.74
C GLU A 106 -6.10 -29.05 -11.27
N GLY A 107 -5.52 -29.49 -10.14
CA GLY A 107 -5.78 -30.79 -9.53
C GLY A 107 -7.01 -30.81 -8.62
N GLY A 108 -7.53 -29.64 -8.24
CA GLY A 108 -8.60 -29.46 -7.27
C GLY A 108 -8.15 -29.48 -5.82
N ASN A 109 -6.85 -29.31 -5.52
CA ASN A 109 -6.40 -29.07 -4.14
C ASN A 109 -6.59 -27.59 -3.76
N GLU A 110 -6.72 -27.32 -2.46
CA GLU A 110 -6.89 -25.96 -1.93
C GLU A 110 -5.88 -25.62 -0.84
N VAL A 111 -5.47 -24.34 -0.78
CA VAL A 111 -4.87 -23.74 0.42
C VAL A 111 -5.64 -22.48 0.80
N SER A 112 -5.77 -22.21 2.11
CA SER A 112 -6.29 -20.93 2.58
C SER A 112 -5.28 -20.18 3.42
N LEU A 113 -5.16 -18.89 3.15
CA LEU A 113 -4.20 -17.96 3.74
C LEU A 113 -4.95 -16.71 4.21
N THR A 114 -4.59 -16.19 5.38
CA THR A 114 -5.17 -14.97 5.95
C THR A 114 -4.08 -13.95 6.21
N PHE A 115 -4.29 -12.73 5.73
CA PHE A 115 -3.36 -11.63 5.77
C PHE A 115 -4.00 -10.40 6.42
N TYR A 116 -3.16 -9.55 7.00
CA TYR A 116 -3.55 -8.32 7.68
C TYR A 116 -2.96 -7.14 6.94
N ALA A 117 -3.78 -6.13 6.67
CA ALA A 117 -3.36 -4.83 6.16
C ALA A 117 -4.17 -3.73 6.84
N SER A 118 -3.73 -2.48 6.72
CA SER A 118 -4.41 -1.34 7.33
C SER A 118 -4.66 -0.24 6.30
N ALA A 119 -5.93 0.20 6.19
CA ALA A 119 -6.29 1.43 5.52
C ALA A 119 -5.84 2.62 6.38
N LYS A 120 -5.36 3.68 5.75
CA LYS A 120 -4.78 4.85 6.44
C LYS A 120 -5.84 5.56 7.29
N PRO A 121 -5.49 6.06 8.49
CA PRO A 121 -6.45 6.60 9.45
C PRO A 121 -7.15 7.85 8.90
N GLN A 122 -8.48 7.80 8.72
CA GLN A 122 -9.28 8.92 8.24
C GLN A 122 -9.58 9.90 9.39
N PRO A 123 -9.25 11.20 9.25
CA PRO A 123 -9.68 12.22 10.20
C PRO A 123 -11.20 12.32 10.30
N ILE A 124 -11.74 12.23 11.52
CA ILE A 124 -13.12 12.63 11.82
C ILE A 124 -13.22 14.15 11.91
N GLU A 125 -12.26 14.75 12.61
CA GLU A 125 -12.21 16.19 12.89
C GLU A 125 -10.75 16.65 13.06
N ILE A 126 -10.45 17.87 12.61
CA ILE A 126 -9.13 18.51 12.73
C ILE A 126 -9.33 19.80 13.52
N LEU A 127 -8.86 19.81 14.76
CA LEU A 127 -8.96 20.95 15.66
C LEU A 127 -7.66 21.74 15.64
N THR A 128 -7.69 22.93 15.02
CA THR A 128 -6.60 23.92 15.09
C THR A 128 -6.47 24.44 16.53
N ILE A 129 -5.27 24.30 17.09
CA ILE A 129 -4.92 24.70 18.47
C ILE A 129 -4.38 26.12 18.47
N GLU A 130 -3.33 26.36 17.67
CA GLU A 130 -2.66 27.66 17.53
C GLU A 130 -2.07 27.81 16.12
N GLU A 131 -2.10 29.04 15.59
CA GLU A 131 -1.42 29.41 14.34
C GLU A 131 0.04 29.76 14.71
N VAL A 132 1.00 28.90 14.38
CA VAL A 132 2.40 29.06 14.83
C VAL A 132 3.22 29.96 13.91
N MET A 133 2.85 30.05 12.62
CA MET A 133 3.57 30.85 11.63
C MET A 133 2.68 31.17 10.42
N VAL A 134 2.75 32.42 9.94
CA VAL A 134 2.21 32.84 8.64
C VAL A 134 3.26 33.63 7.88
N LYS A 135 3.55 33.23 6.63
CA LYS A 135 4.49 33.89 5.74
C LYS A 135 3.83 34.15 4.38
N ARG A 136 3.92 35.39 3.91
CA ARG A 136 3.42 35.83 2.60
C ARG A 136 4.54 36.54 1.86
N ASP A 137 4.82 36.16 0.62
CA ASP A 137 5.86 36.77 -0.20
C ASP A 137 5.65 36.47 -1.69
N THR A 138 6.51 37.01 -2.54
CA THR A 138 6.64 36.59 -3.95
C THR A 138 7.87 35.71 -4.15
N LEU A 139 7.79 34.75 -5.07
CA LEU A 139 8.90 33.86 -5.41
C LEU A 139 9.03 33.74 -6.93
N GLU A 140 10.23 33.95 -7.46
CA GLU A 140 10.57 33.66 -8.85
C GLU A 140 11.45 32.41 -8.88
N VAL A 141 10.99 31.40 -9.61
CA VAL A 141 11.59 30.05 -9.66
C VAL A 141 12.05 29.82 -11.09
N TYR A 142 13.23 29.24 -11.28
CA TYR A 142 13.90 29.08 -12.58
C TYR A 142 14.29 27.63 -12.88
N GLU A 143 14.31 27.27 -14.16
CA GLU A 143 14.94 26.05 -14.69
C GLU A 143 15.41 26.30 -16.14
N GLU A 144 16.71 26.17 -16.43
CA GLU A 144 17.34 26.60 -17.69
C GLU A 144 16.96 28.02 -18.17
N ASP A 145 16.08 28.14 -19.17
CA ASP A 145 15.52 29.40 -19.69
C ASP A 145 14.05 29.64 -19.28
N LYS A 146 13.50 28.74 -18.45
CA LYS A 146 12.14 28.78 -17.93
C LYS A 146 12.08 29.44 -16.57
N TRP A 147 10.96 30.12 -16.32
CA TRP A 147 10.65 30.74 -15.04
C TRP A 147 9.16 30.78 -14.77
N VAL A 148 8.83 30.76 -13.47
CA VAL A 148 7.49 30.99 -12.92
C VAL A 148 7.61 31.97 -11.76
N LEU A 149 6.90 33.08 -11.83
CA LEU A 149 6.74 34.04 -10.74
C LEU A 149 5.40 33.75 -10.04
N VAL A 150 5.45 33.47 -8.73
CA VAL A 150 4.27 33.27 -7.88
C VAL A 150 4.18 34.32 -6.77
N GLU A 151 2.97 34.60 -6.31
CA GLU A 151 2.73 35.00 -4.91
C GLU A 151 2.38 33.75 -4.11
N TYR A 152 2.83 33.68 -2.85
CA TYR A 152 2.53 32.55 -1.98
C TYR A 152 2.09 32.99 -0.58
N GLU A 153 1.28 32.13 0.05
CA GLU A 153 0.89 32.19 1.45
C GLU A 153 1.19 30.82 2.09
N THR A 154 2.06 30.81 3.10
CA THR A 154 2.25 29.65 3.98
C THR A 154 1.61 29.94 5.32
N ILE A 155 0.74 29.06 5.79
CA ILE A 155 0.21 29.04 7.15
C ILE A 155 0.59 27.69 7.75
N VAL A 156 1.20 27.71 8.95
CA VAL A 156 1.40 26.50 9.74
C VAL A 156 0.58 26.61 11.02
N GLU A 157 -0.32 25.65 11.19
CA GLU A 157 -1.20 25.47 12.33
C GLU A 157 -0.73 24.25 13.13
N LYS A 158 -0.75 24.33 14.45
CA LYS A 158 -0.67 23.14 15.30
C LYS A 158 -2.07 22.58 15.48
N VAL A 159 -2.24 21.26 15.36
CA VAL A 159 -3.55 20.61 15.33
C VAL A 159 -3.63 19.42 16.28
N THR A 160 -4.82 19.15 16.78
CA THR A 160 -5.23 17.80 17.22
C THR A 160 -6.08 17.19 16.10
N VAL A 161 -5.71 16.02 15.62
CA VAL A 161 -6.54 15.24 14.69
C VAL A 161 -7.24 14.13 15.46
N ILE A 162 -8.55 14.04 15.29
CA ILE A 162 -9.42 13.05 15.94
C ILE A 162 -9.71 11.92 14.95
N PHE A 163 -9.48 10.69 15.39
CA PHE A 163 -9.74 9.44 14.67
C PHE A 163 -10.78 8.61 15.44
N ARG A 164 -11.15 7.43 14.95
CA ARG A 164 -12.08 6.53 15.66
C ARG A 164 -11.41 5.86 16.86
N GLU A 165 -10.11 5.63 16.76
CA GLU A 165 -9.28 4.87 17.71
C GLU A 165 -8.67 5.75 18.81
N GLY A 166 -8.69 7.08 18.64
CA GLY A 166 -8.06 8.04 19.53
C GLY A 166 -7.84 9.39 18.87
N ASN A 167 -6.83 10.13 19.33
CA ASN A 167 -6.36 11.36 18.68
C ASN A 167 -4.84 11.40 18.64
N GLU A 168 -4.31 12.15 17.68
CA GLU A 168 -2.89 12.48 17.58
C GLU A 168 -2.72 13.99 17.40
N THR A 169 -1.67 14.55 18.00
CA THR A 169 -1.27 15.93 17.74
C THR A 169 -0.30 16.00 16.56
N GLY A 170 -0.26 17.15 15.90
CA GLY A 170 0.65 17.38 14.80
C GLY A 170 0.61 18.83 14.34
N TYR A 171 1.06 19.05 13.11
CA TYR A 171 1.05 20.35 12.46
C TYR A 171 0.49 20.24 11.05
N ARG A 172 -0.36 21.19 10.69
CA ARG A 172 -0.98 21.36 9.37
C ARG A 172 -0.24 22.47 8.64
N ILE A 173 0.29 22.16 7.47
CA ILE A 173 0.95 23.10 6.56
C ILE A 173 -0.04 23.38 5.43
N LYS A 174 -0.54 24.61 5.35
CA LYS A 174 -1.23 25.13 4.16
C LYS A 174 -0.24 25.98 3.39
N HIS A 175 0.06 25.59 2.16
CA HIS A 175 0.88 26.39 1.27
C HIS A 175 0.11 26.65 -0.03
N ARG A 176 -0.42 27.88 -0.15
CA ARG A 176 -1.12 28.36 -1.34
C ARG A 176 -0.14 29.14 -2.22
N VAL A 177 -0.20 28.89 -3.52
CA VAL A 177 0.48 29.68 -4.54
C VAL A 177 -0.51 30.19 -5.59
N LYS A 178 -0.18 31.33 -6.19
CA LYS A 178 -0.84 31.86 -7.38
C LYS A 178 0.20 32.29 -8.39
N VAL A 179 0.10 31.78 -9.62
CA VAL A 179 1.01 32.14 -10.72
C VAL A 179 0.72 33.56 -11.18
N LEU A 180 1.65 34.47 -10.90
CA LEU A 180 1.58 35.87 -11.33
C LEU A 180 1.97 36.02 -12.80
N GLU A 181 3.12 35.47 -13.21
CA GLU A 181 3.63 35.43 -14.59
C GLU A 181 4.53 34.20 -14.81
N THR A 182 4.76 33.79 -16.05
CA THR A 182 5.46 32.55 -16.40
C THR A 182 5.82 32.53 -17.89
N ASN A 183 6.93 31.89 -18.25
CA ASN A 183 7.21 31.45 -19.63
C ASN A 183 7.32 29.91 -19.76
N ALA A 184 7.01 29.17 -18.69
CA ALA A 184 7.20 27.72 -18.55
C ALA A 184 6.12 26.88 -19.28
N THR A 185 5.71 27.31 -20.47
CA THR A 185 4.73 26.60 -21.32
C THR A 185 5.29 25.23 -21.73
N GLY A 186 4.50 24.17 -21.54
CA GLY A 186 4.89 22.78 -21.78
C GLY A 186 5.68 22.11 -20.65
N TYR A 187 6.01 22.84 -19.58
CA TYR A 187 6.65 22.34 -18.35
C TYR A 187 5.60 22.13 -17.25
N SER A 188 6.02 21.65 -16.08
CA SER A 188 5.19 21.57 -14.87
C SER A 188 5.88 22.28 -13.71
N PHE A 189 5.11 22.98 -12.89
CA PHE A 189 5.60 23.66 -11.69
C PHE A 189 5.18 22.86 -10.45
N TRP A 190 6.13 22.60 -9.55
CA TRP A 190 5.93 21.73 -8.38
C TRP A 190 6.09 22.52 -7.08
N ILE A 191 5.12 22.34 -6.19
CA ILE A 191 5.20 22.70 -4.78
C ILE A 191 5.59 21.43 -4.03
N ILE A 192 6.73 21.42 -3.35
CA ILE A 192 7.24 20.23 -2.64
C ILE A 192 7.38 20.54 -1.15
N VAL A 193 6.85 19.66 -0.30
CA VAL A 193 7.09 19.66 1.15
C VAL A 193 8.07 18.52 1.45
N ASN A 194 9.26 18.89 1.92
CA ASN A 194 10.31 17.98 2.37
C ASN A 194 10.34 17.98 3.91
N VAL A 195 10.30 16.80 4.52
CA VAL A 195 10.22 16.62 5.98
C VAL A 195 11.30 15.68 6.45
N THR A 196 12.14 16.16 7.36
CA THR A 196 13.26 15.36 7.87
C THR A 196 12.77 14.20 8.73
N LYS A 197 13.45 13.05 8.64
CA LYS A 197 13.17 11.81 9.40
C LYS A 197 13.12 12.01 10.93
N ASP A 198 13.77 13.06 11.41
CA ASP A 198 13.76 13.51 12.79
C ASP A 198 12.38 14.01 13.29
N ILE A 199 11.48 14.33 12.36
CA ILE A 199 10.09 14.79 12.63
C ILE A 199 9.12 13.63 12.43
N VAL A 200 9.22 12.95 11.28
CA VAL A 200 8.39 11.80 10.86
C VAL A 200 9.21 10.88 9.97
N TYR A 201 9.14 9.56 10.18
CA TYR A 201 9.92 8.56 9.43
C TYR A 201 9.30 8.13 8.09
N SER A 202 7.99 8.30 7.90
CA SER A 202 7.26 7.89 6.68
C SER A 202 6.05 8.79 6.42
N THR A 203 5.68 8.97 5.16
CA THR A 203 4.40 9.56 4.71
C THR A 203 3.16 8.85 5.26
N ASP A 204 3.30 7.69 5.90
CA ASP A 204 2.21 7.00 6.61
C ASP A 204 1.82 7.68 7.94
N LYS A 205 2.59 8.67 8.39
CA LYS A 205 2.22 9.63 9.45
C LYS A 205 1.86 11.01 8.90
N MET A 206 1.41 11.05 7.64
CA MET A 206 0.85 12.24 7.01
C MET A 206 -0.56 11.97 6.50
N ILE A 207 -1.44 12.96 6.66
CA ILE A 207 -2.70 13.07 5.92
C ILE A 207 -2.41 13.98 4.73
N LEU A 208 -2.74 13.53 3.54
CA LEU A 208 -2.36 14.16 2.27
C LEU A 208 -3.62 14.50 1.45
N PRO A 209 -3.67 15.66 0.79
CA PRO A 209 -4.70 15.93 -0.21
C PRO A 209 -4.68 14.88 -1.33
N LYS A 210 -5.85 14.60 -1.90
CA LYS A 210 -6.05 13.57 -2.93
C LYS A 210 -5.09 13.70 -4.13
N ASP A 211 -4.77 14.93 -4.51
CA ASP A 211 -3.99 15.24 -5.73
C ASP A 211 -2.48 15.40 -5.44
N VAL A 212 -2.02 15.01 -4.25
CA VAL A 212 -0.61 15.09 -3.82
C VAL A 212 0.14 13.78 -4.05
N VAL A 213 1.26 13.87 -4.75
CA VAL A 213 2.13 12.76 -5.09
C VAL A 213 3.13 12.52 -3.97
N VAL A 214 3.24 11.27 -3.49
CA VAL A 214 4.39 10.83 -2.67
C VAL A 214 5.59 10.64 -3.58
N ILE A 215 6.56 11.56 -3.48
CA ILE A 215 7.81 11.54 -4.25
C ILE A 215 8.76 10.51 -3.63
N GLU A 216 8.83 10.47 -2.30
CA GLU A 216 9.64 9.52 -1.55
C GLU A 216 8.99 9.18 -0.18
N ARG A 217 9.21 7.96 0.32
CA ARG A 217 8.74 7.55 1.66
C ARG A 217 9.60 8.11 2.78
N GLU A 218 10.87 8.45 2.51
CA GLU A 218 11.54 9.51 3.27
C GLU A 218 10.76 10.79 2.96
N PRO A 219 10.06 11.41 3.91
CA PRO A 219 8.79 12.05 3.57
C PRO A 219 8.93 13.34 2.75
N VAL A 220 8.83 13.17 1.44
CA VAL A 220 8.81 14.22 0.43
C VAL A 220 7.54 14.04 -0.40
N VAL A 221 6.68 15.06 -0.39
CA VAL A 221 5.37 15.06 -1.05
C VAL A 221 5.22 16.30 -1.92
N GLY A 222 4.55 16.19 -3.07
CA GLY A 222 4.47 17.29 -4.04
C GLY A 222 3.10 17.44 -4.70
N LEU A 223 2.77 18.69 -5.05
CA LEU A 223 1.58 19.08 -5.82
C LEU A 223 2.02 19.71 -7.15
N GLU A 224 1.40 19.28 -8.25
CA GLU A 224 1.72 19.74 -9.61
C GLU A 224 0.78 20.84 -10.09
N ILE A 225 1.33 21.88 -10.73
CA ILE A 225 0.62 22.80 -11.63
C ILE A 225 1.10 22.51 -13.07
N PRO A 226 0.36 21.70 -13.85
CA PRO A 226 0.80 21.25 -15.16
C PRO A 226 0.55 22.30 -16.26
N ASP A 227 1.60 22.69 -17.00
CA ASP A 227 1.57 23.78 -18.00
C ASP A 227 1.07 25.11 -17.39
N PRO A 228 1.79 25.69 -16.41
CA PRO A 228 1.31 26.79 -15.58
C PRO A 228 1.09 28.09 -16.37
N LYS A 229 0.03 28.83 -16.01
CA LYS A 229 -0.43 30.07 -16.67
C LYS A 229 -0.72 31.16 -15.64
N LYS A 230 -0.66 32.42 -16.08
CA LYS A 230 -1.02 33.59 -15.27
C LYS A 230 -2.47 33.49 -14.76
N GLY A 231 -2.62 33.43 -13.44
CA GLY A 231 -3.89 33.28 -12.75
C GLY A 231 -4.20 31.86 -12.26
N ASP A 232 -3.37 30.87 -12.54
CA ASP A 232 -3.51 29.53 -11.96
C ASP A 232 -3.21 29.59 -10.44
N GLU A 233 -3.97 28.83 -9.65
CA GLU A 233 -3.87 28.74 -8.18
C GLU A 233 -3.80 27.28 -7.75
N ALA A 234 -3.02 27.00 -6.70
CA ALA A 234 -2.97 25.68 -6.06
C ALA A 234 -2.75 25.82 -4.54
N GLU A 235 -3.24 24.86 -3.76
CA GLU A 235 -3.07 24.81 -2.31
C GLU A 235 -2.66 23.41 -1.86
N LEU A 236 -1.49 23.31 -1.23
CA LEU A 236 -0.97 22.10 -0.61
C LEU A 236 -1.30 22.14 0.89
N ASP A 237 -2.26 21.33 1.33
CA ASP A 237 -2.77 21.27 2.73
C ASP A 237 -2.43 19.92 3.38
N VAL A 238 -1.23 19.81 3.96
CA VAL A 238 -0.68 18.55 4.49
C VAL A 238 -0.68 18.58 6.02
N ILE A 239 -1.15 17.50 6.67
CA ILE A 239 -1.07 17.35 8.13
C ILE A 239 -0.03 16.29 8.48
N ILE A 240 0.91 16.67 9.35
CA ILE A 240 2.02 15.83 9.80
C ILE A 240 1.76 15.44 11.26
N LEU A 241 1.47 14.16 11.50
CA LEU A 241 1.18 13.62 12.83
C LEU A 241 2.47 13.37 13.58
N THR A 242 2.77 14.19 14.60
CA THR A 242 4.05 14.12 15.31
C THR A 242 3.99 14.79 16.69
N GLY A 243 4.71 14.21 17.65
CA GLY A 243 4.84 14.71 19.02
C GLY A 243 6.05 15.64 19.24
N VAL A 244 6.70 16.15 18.19
CA VAL A 244 7.85 17.05 18.34
C VAL A 244 7.45 18.47 18.72
N GLU A 245 8.34 19.16 19.44
CA GLU A 245 8.21 20.59 19.70
C GLU A 245 8.27 21.41 18.40
N GLU A 246 7.47 22.48 18.34
CA GLU A 246 7.37 23.47 17.26
C GLU A 246 8.73 23.90 16.71
N ASN A 247 9.68 24.34 17.56
CA ASN A 247 11.00 24.76 17.13
C ASN A 247 11.88 23.62 16.57
N LYS A 248 11.55 22.33 16.80
CA LYS A 248 12.12 21.21 16.05
C LYS A 248 11.38 21.03 14.72
N PHE A 249 10.04 21.07 14.75
CA PHE A 249 9.18 20.96 13.56
C PHE A 249 9.55 21.98 12.48
N MET A 250 9.54 23.28 12.78
CA MET A 250 9.82 24.36 11.81
C MET A 250 11.22 24.25 11.19
N LYS A 251 12.19 23.63 11.89
CA LYS A 251 13.55 23.39 11.37
C LYS A 251 13.70 22.09 10.59
N GLY A 252 12.74 21.18 10.73
CA GLY A 252 12.72 19.88 10.07
C GLY A 252 11.75 19.80 8.90
N VAL A 253 11.18 20.93 8.46
CA VAL A 253 10.30 21.07 7.30
C VAL A 253 10.86 22.15 6.37
N GLU A 254 10.86 21.87 5.08
CA GLU A 254 11.29 22.77 4.01
C GLU A 254 10.22 22.76 2.90
N ILE A 255 9.83 23.93 2.39
CA ILE A 255 8.95 24.03 1.22
C ILE A 255 9.78 24.48 0.03
N THR A 256 9.81 23.69 -1.01
CA THR A 256 10.71 23.85 -2.15
C THR A 256 9.92 23.92 -3.45
N HIS A 257 10.31 24.82 -4.34
CA HIS A 257 9.69 24.97 -5.66
C HIS A 257 10.66 24.58 -6.78
N VAL A 258 10.13 23.80 -7.73
CA VAL A 258 10.87 23.24 -8.88
C VAL A 258 10.02 23.41 -10.15
N ILE A 259 10.69 23.62 -11.28
CA ILE A 259 10.08 23.50 -12.61
C ILE A 259 10.67 22.24 -13.26
N THR A 260 9.83 21.30 -13.70
CA THR A 260 10.29 20.09 -14.40
C THR A 260 9.77 20.07 -15.85
N ARG A 261 10.45 19.31 -16.71
CA ARG A 261 9.86 18.92 -17.99
C ARG A 261 8.69 17.95 -17.72
N LYS A 262 7.77 17.84 -18.68
CA LYS A 262 6.69 16.83 -18.61
C LYS A 262 7.21 15.48 -19.04
N GLY A 263 7.22 14.53 -18.11
CA GLY A 263 7.63 13.14 -18.31
C GLY A 263 6.70 12.16 -17.58
N SER A 264 7.13 10.92 -17.43
CA SER A 264 6.47 9.94 -16.54
C SER A 264 6.74 10.24 -15.06
N THR A 265 5.91 9.69 -14.17
CA THR A 265 6.01 9.94 -12.72
C THR A 265 7.39 9.59 -12.13
N GLU A 266 8.06 8.55 -12.62
CA GLU A 266 9.40 8.18 -12.12
C GLU A 266 10.52 9.06 -12.68
N GLU A 267 10.40 9.55 -13.93
CA GLU A 267 11.31 10.57 -14.47
C GLU A 267 11.17 11.87 -13.68
N VAL A 268 9.95 12.35 -13.43
CA VAL A 268 9.71 13.57 -12.65
C VAL A 268 10.16 13.45 -11.19
N LYS A 269 10.02 12.27 -10.56
CA LYS A 269 10.62 12.00 -9.24
C LYS A 269 12.14 12.06 -9.25
N MET A 270 12.79 11.70 -10.36
CA MET A 270 14.24 11.79 -10.50
C MET A 270 14.68 13.25 -10.70
N ASP A 271 14.05 13.97 -11.65
CA ASP A 271 14.27 15.41 -11.88
C ASP A 271 14.18 16.21 -10.57
N ILE A 272 13.08 16.03 -9.81
CA ILE A 272 12.85 16.72 -8.52
C ILE A 272 13.96 16.41 -7.51
N LYS A 273 14.42 15.16 -7.42
CA LYS A 273 15.50 14.78 -6.50
C LYS A 273 16.81 15.46 -6.89
N GLU A 274 17.16 15.47 -8.18
CA GLU A 274 18.36 16.17 -8.66
C GLU A 274 18.28 17.68 -8.35
N SER A 275 17.14 18.34 -8.61
CA SER A 275 16.96 19.77 -8.26
C SER A 275 17.13 20.07 -6.76
N ILE A 276 16.65 19.17 -5.88
CA ILE A 276 16.79 19.30 -4.41
C ILE A 276 18.25 19.07 -3.97
N TYR A 277 18.90 18.02 -4.49
CA TYR A 277 20.28 17.69 -4.12
C TYR A 277 21.32 18.70 -4.64
N GLU A 278 21.13 19.24 -5.86
CA GLU A 278 22.01 20.26 -6.43
C GLU A 278 21.71 21.68 -5.93
N LYS A 279 20.58 21.89 -5.24
CA LYS A 279 20.10 23.19 -4.74
C LYS A 279 19.85 24.23 -5.85
N THR A 280 19.45 23.78 -7.03
CA THR A 280 18.86 24.65 -8.06
C THR A 280 17.42 25.04 -7.68
N ALA A 281 16.73 24.18 -6.93
CA ALA A 281 15.38 24.41 -6.43
C ALA A 281 15.30 25.58 -5.42
N THR A 282 14.18 26.31 -5.44
CA THR A 282 14.01 27.50 -4.60
C THR A 282 13.26 27.19 -3.31
N SER A 283 13.97 27.16 -2.18
CA SER A 283 13.45 26.78 -0.87
C SER A 283 13.01 27.94 0.03
N ILE A 284 11.95 27.69 0.81
CA ILE A 284 11.43 28.50 1.90
C ILE A 284 11.80 27.79 3.21
N SER A 285 12.72 28.38 3.98
CA SER A 285 13.05 27.96 5.34
C SER A 285 12.31 28.79 6.40
N PHE A 286 12.17 28.23 7.60
CA PHE A 286 11.40 28.80 8.71
C PHE A 286 12.27 29.14 9.93
N GLU A 287 13.30 29.97 9.74
CA GLU A 287 14.14 30.44 10.84
C GLU A 287 13.49 31.54 11.70
N GLY A 288 12.60 31.14 12.61
CA GLY A 288 12.64 31.65 13.98
C GLY A 288 11.99 33.00 14.31
N GLU A 289 10.75 33.24 13.88
CA GLU A 289 9.82 34.07 14.67
C GLU A 289 8.80 33.19 15.40
N LYS A 290 8.55 33.50 16.68
CA LYS A 290 7.59 32.79 17.53
C LYS A 290 6.36 33.65 17.80
N VAL A 291 5.19 33.06 17.62
CA VAL A 291 3.97 33.46 18.35
C VAL A 291 3.82 32.47 19.51
N THR A 292 3.86 32.94 20.75
CA THR A 292 3.76 32.07 21.94
C THR A 292 2.44 32.24 22.66
N GLU A 293 1.66 31.17 22.81
CA GLU A 293 0.77 31.03 23.97
C GLU A 293 0.76 29.59 24.50
N LYS A 294 1.22 29.41 25.75
CA LYS A 294 1.32 28.08 26.38
C LYS A 294 -0.01 27.63 26.97
N THR A 295 -0.29 26.32 26.90
CA THR A 295 -0.88 25.60 28.05
C THR A 295 -0.35 24.16 28.10
N GLU A 296 -0.02 23.68 29.31
CA GLU A 296 0.48 22.33 29.60
C GLU A 296 -0.55 21.55 30.44
N VAL A 297 -0.77 20.26 30.18
CA VAL A 297 -1.48 19.34 31.09
C VAL A 297 -0.77 17.99 31.14
N THR A 298 -0.63 17.43 32.35
CA THR A 298 0.22 16.27 32.69
C THR A 298 -0.51 14.92 32.66
N VAL A 299 0.22 13.86 32.31
CA VAL A 299 -0.23 12.44 32.38
C VAL A 299 0.31 11.74 33.64
N THR A 300 -0.43 10.78 34.22
CA THR A 300 0.00 9.93 35.35
C THR A 300 -0.29 8.43 35.12
N PRO A 301 0.42 7.47 35.79
CA PRO A 301 0.63 6.13 35.19
C PRO A 301 0.37 4.87 36.07
N GLN A 302 0.15 3.71 35.42
CA GLN A 302 0.33 2.30 35.92
C GLN A 302 -0.71 1.80 36.98
N PRO A 303 -0.92 0.47 37.26
CA PRO A 303 0.04 -0.66 37.30
C PRO A 303 -0.42 -2.03 36.68
N ARG A 304 0.14 -3.18 37.16
CA ARG A 304 0.26 -4.50 36.48
C ARG A 304 -0.17 -5.74 37.32
N PHE A 305 -0.12 -6.93 36.67
CA PHE A 305 0.06 -8.34 37.20
C PHE A 305 -1.21 -9.15 37.62
N PRO A 306 -1.20 -10.51 37.74
CA PRO A 306 -0.21 -11.57 37.38
C PRO A 306 -0.70 -12.89 36.67
N VAL A 307 0.20 -13.51 35.88
CA VAL A 307 0.58 -14.96 35.68
C VAL A 307 -0.27 -16.16 36.19
N THR A 308 -0.42 -17.27 35.39
CA THR A 308 -0.14 -18.73 35.72
C THR A 308 -0.43 -19.74 34.53
N ARG A 309 0.07 -21.01 34.57
CA ARG A 309 0.14 -22.09 33.52
C ARG A 309 -0.78 -23.33 33.78
N ILE A 310 -0.88 -24.33 32.84
CA ILE A 310 -0.58 -25.81 33.00
C ILE A 310 -1.10 -26.80 31.88
N ILE A 311 -0.21 -27.69 31.34
CA ILE A 311 -0.24 -29.16 30.90
C ILE A 311 -1.53 -29.87 30.35
N LEU A 312 -1.59 -30.93 29.48
CA LEU A 312 -0.83 -31.58 28.34
C LEU A 312 -1.49 -32.97 27.92
N LEU A 313 -0.94 -33.74 26.92
CA LEU A 313 -1.19 -35.18 26.49
C LEU A 313 -2.33 -35.52 25.47
N VAL A 314 -2.40 -36.68 24.76
CA VAL A 314 -1.49 -37.42 23.81
C VAL A 314 -2.15 -38.71 23.16
N ALA A 315 -1.71 -39.12 21.94
CA ALA A 315 -2.00 -40.39 21.17
C ALA A 315 -3.40 -40.57 20.51
N GLY A 316 -3.64 -41.33 19.42
CA GLY A 316 -2.88 -42.20 18.47
C GLY A 316 -3.85 -42.67 17.31
N VAL A 317 -3.67 -43.65 16.37
CA VAL A 317 -2.67 -44.69 15.96
C VAL A 317 -2.93 -45.07 14.45
N PHE A 318 -2.09 -45.88 13.75
CA PHE A 318 -2.12 -46.23 12.30
C PHE A 318 -2.73 -47.62 11.90
N SER A 319 -3.10 -47.82 10.61
CA SER A 319 -2.61 -48.92 9.71
C SER A 319 -3.27 -48.91 8.29
N ALA A 320 -2.66 -49.57 7.28
CA ALA A 320 -3.07 -49.55 5.85
C ALA A 320 -2.63 -50.81 5.03
N VAL A 321 -3.21 -51.07 3.84
CA VAL A 321 -2.84 -52.14 2.86
C VAL A 321 -3.18 -51.71 1.40
N VAL A 322 -2.37 -52.09 0.39
CA VAL A 322 -2.56 -51.80 -1.07
C VAL A 322 -2.03 -52.94 -1.96
N ILE A 323 -2.62 -53.18 -3.16
CA ILE A 323 -2.07 -54.00 -4.27
C ILE A 323 -2.35 -53.31 -5.65
N TYR A 324 -1.50 -53.58 -6.66
CA TYR A 324 -1.23 -52.75 -7.85
C TYR A 324 -2.13 -52.87 -9.11
N ILE A 325 -2.09 -51.80 -9.91
CA ILE A 325 -2.31 -51.77 -11.35
C ILE A 325 -1.04 -51.24 -12.05
N ALA A 326 -0.76 -51.66 -13.29
CA ALA A 326 0.36 -51.18 -14.08
C ALA A 326 0.08 -49.81 -14.73
N LEU A 327 0.50 -48.73 -14.08
CA LEU A 327 0.64 -47.42 -14.72
C LEU A 327 2.10 -47.14 -15.09
N LYS A 328 2.32 -46.48 -16.23
CA LYS A 328 3.65 -46.03 -16.66
C LYS A 328 3.74 -44.51 -16.47
N LYS A 329 4.39 -44.05 -15.40
CA LYS A 329 4.79 -42.65 -15.25
C LYS A 329 5.74 -42.29 -16.40
N ARG A 330 5.55 -41.11 -16.98
CA ARG A 330 6.47 -40.56 -17.99
C ARG A 330 7.62 -39.85 -17.27
N THR A 331 8.84 -40.27 -17.60
CA THR A 331 10.09 -39.54 -17.33
C THR A 331 10.37 -38.58 -18.48
#